data_AF-A0A1Y5TJ32-F1
#
_entry.id   AF-A0A1Y5TJ32-F1
#
_cell.length_a   1.000
_cell.length_b   1.000
_cell.length_c   1.000
_cell.angle_alpha   90.00
_cell.angle_beta   90.00
_cell.angle_gamma   90.00
#
_symmetry.space_group_name_H-M   'P 1'
#
loop_
_entity.id
_entity.type
_entity.pdbx_description
1 polymer ?
#
loop_
_entity_poly.entity_id
_entity_poly.type
_entity_poly.pdbx_seq_one_letter_code
_entity_poly.pdbx_strand_id
1 'polypeptide(L)' 'MTQRIPSVDTDSPEQAAVQRRVAKVWGGKLNISDAMAHNPAVLDGVLSLWAALDQSGLSAEDREVICVDMAVQNGCHY' A
#
# COMPACT_ATOMS: atom_id res chain seq x y z
N MET A 1 12.42 -14.29 -1.72
CA MET A 1 12.03 -14.00 -3.12
C MET A 1 12.48 -12.59 -3.43
N THR A 2 13.23 -12.37 -4.52
CA THR A 2 13.60 -11.01 -4.95
C THR A 2 12.43 -10.40 -5.71
N GLN A 3 12.03 -9.18 -5.36
CA GLN A 3 11.00 -8.42 -6.07
C GLN A 3 11.38 -8.29 -7.55
N ARG A 4 10.47 -8.66 -8.46
CA ARG A 4 10.73 -8.62 -9.92
C ARG A 4 10.59 -7.21 -10.52
N ILE A 5 9.94 -6.32 -9.79
CA ILE A 5 9.77 -4.92 -10.17
C ILE A 5 11.12 -4.21 -9.92
N PRO A 6 11.68 -3.46 -10.89
CA PRO A 6 12.94 -2.75 -10.72
C PRO A 6 12.94 -1.82 -9.50
N SER A 7 14.09 -1.37 -9.01
CA SER A 7 14.12 -0.30 -8.02
C SER A 7 13.82 1.05 -8.69
N VAL A 8 13.10 1.93 -7.99
CA VAL A 8 12.86 3.32 -8.43
C VAL A 8 13.94 4.22 -7.87
N ASP A 9 14.27 5.30 -8.58
CA ASP A 9 15.10 6.37 -8.02
C ASP A 9 14.31 7.07 -6.90
N THR A 10 14.73 6.83 -5.66
CA THR A 10 14.07 7.33 -4.44
C THR A 10 14.34 8.80 -4.17
N ASP A 11 15.27 9.42 -4.90
CA ASP A 11 15.77 10.77 -4.57
C ASP A 11 15.00 11.89 -5.28
N SER A 12 13.97 11.55 -6.07
CA SER A 12 13.12 12.56 -6.70
C SER A 12 12.14 13.21 -5.71
N PRO A 13 11.81 14.51 -5.87
CA PRO A 13 10.83 15.21 -5.03
C PRO A 13 9.44 14.56 -5.03
N GLU A 14 9.05 13.95 -6.14
CA GLU A 14 7.77 13.26 -6.30
C GLU A 14 7.70 12.00 -5.42
N GLN A 15 8.77 11.18 -5.40
CA GLN A 15 8.87 10.03 -4.52
C GLN A 15 8.83 10.43 -3.05
N ALA A 16 9.55 11.50 -2.67
CA ALA A 16 9.53 12.00 -1.31
C ALA A 16 8.12 12.42 -0.85
N ALA A 17 7.31 13.02 -1.74
CA ALA A 17 5.93 13.38 -1.45
C ALA A 17 5.04 12.16 -1.24
N VAL A 18 5.19 11.14 -2.07
CA VAL A 18 4.46 9.88 -1.98
C VAL A 18 4.81 9.12 -0.70
N GLN A 19 6.10 9.02 -0.33
CA GLN A 19 6.55 8.36 0.89
C GLN A 19 6.01 9.04 2.16
N ARG A 20 5.92 10.37 2.18
CA ARG A 20 5.25 11.10 3.29
C ARG A 20 3.78 10.72 3.43
N ARG A 21 3.08 10.48 2.32
CA ARG A 21 1.67 10.06 2.34
C ARG A 21 1.51 8.62 2.80
N VAL A 22 2.38 7.72 2.34
CA VAL A 22 2.43 6.32 2.82
C VAL A 22 2.60 6.29 4.33
N ALA A 23 3.57 7.03 4.88
CA ALA A 23 3.80 7.10 6.32
C ALA A 23 2.59 7.67 7.09
N LYS A 24 1.84 8.61 6.50
CA LYS A 24 0.62 9.17 7.11
C LYS A 24 -0.52 8.15 7.17
N VAL A 25 -0.69 7.31 6.16
CA VAL A 25 -1.81 6.37 6.05
C VAL A 25 -1.51 5.05 6.76
N TRP A 26 -0.29 4.52 6.62
CA TRP A 26 0.09 3.20 7.13
C TRP A 26 1.10 3.23 8.28
N GLY A 27 1.43 4.42 8.81
CA GLY A 27 2.32 4.57 9.97
C GLY A 27 3.80 4.29 9.67
N GLY A 28 4.15 3.91 8.45
CA GLY A 28 5.51 3.61 8.05
C GLY A 28 5.62 3.17 6.59
N LYS A 29 6.86 3.01 6.13
CA LYS A 29 7.14 2.51 4.78
C LYS A 29 6.91 1.00 4.74
N LEU A 30 6.01 0.56 3.87
CA LEU A 30 5.80 -0.86 3.56
C LEU A 30 6.43 -1.21 2.22
N ASN A 31 6.90 -2.44 2.05
CA ASN A 31 7.52 -2.90 0.79
C ASN A 31 6.60 -2.65 -0.42
N ILE A 32 5.26 -2.69 -0.23
CA ILE A 32 4.28 -2.51 -1.32
C ILE A 32 4.34 -1.10 -1.89
N SER A 33 4.75 -0.12 -1.08
CA SER A 33 4.96 1.25 -1.56
C SER A 33 6.12 1.35 -2.55
N ASP A 34 7.20 0.57 -2.37
CA ASP A 34 8.33 0.53 -3.32
C ASP A 34 7.95 -0.16 -4.63
N ALA A 35 7.10 -1.19 -4.57
CA ALA A 35 6.56 -1.84 -5.76
C ALA A 35 5.73 -0.88 -6.61
N MET A 36 4.98 0.02 -5.98
CA MET A 36 4.11 0.98 -6.66
C MET A 36 4.80 2.31 -6.96
N ALA A 37 6.00 2.55 -6.45
CA ALA A 37 6.72 3.80 -6.62
C ALA A 37 7.03 4.13 -8.10
N HIS A 38 7.07 3.15 -9.01
CA HIS A 38 7.19 3.42 -10.47
C HIS A 38 6.00 4.20 -11.04
N ASN A 39 4.86 4.19 -10.36
CA ASN A 39 3.68 4.90 -10.79
C ASN A 39 3.01 5.59 -9.57
N PRO A 40 3.40 6.84 -9.29
CA PRO A 40 2.85 7.65 -8.19
C PRO A 40 1.32 7.74 -8.18
N ALA A 41 0.68 7.78 -9.35
CA ALA A 41 -0.77 7.82 -9.46
C ALA A 41 -1.44 6.51 -9.02
N VAL A 42 -0.81 5.36 -9.26
CA VAL A 42 -1.29 4.07 -8.76
C VAL A 42 -1.20 4.02 -7.23
N LEU A 43 -0.07 4.43 -6.66
CA LEU A 43 0.10 4.45 -5.21
C LEU A 43 -0.88 5.43 -4.56
N ASP A 44 -1.11 6.60 -5.15
CA ASP A 44 -2.15 7.54 -4.71
C ASP A 44 -3.55 6.90 -4.70
N GLY A 45 -3.92 6.23 -5.78
CA GLY A 45 -5.20 5.53 -5.88
C GLY A 45 -5.37 4.44 -4.83
N VAL A 46 -4.32 3.66 -4.56
CA VAL A 46 -4.33 2.61 -3.52
C VAL A 46 -4.50 3.22 -2.14
N LEU A 47 -3.73 4.26 -1.79
CA LEU A 47 -3.86 4.93 -0.50
C LEU A 47 -5.27 5.54 -0.32
N SER A 48 -5.83 6.10 -1.38
CA SER A 48 -7.19 6.65 -1.38
C SER A 48 -8.25 5.57 -1.18
N LEU A 49 -8.07 4.39 -1.79
CA LEU A 49 -8.94 3.23 -1.57
C LEU A 49 -8.92 2.78 -0.11
N TRP A 50 -7.74 2.62 0.49
CA TRP A 50 -7.63 2.23 1.91
C TRP A 50 -8.27 3.26 2.85
N ALA A 51 -8.03 4.55 2.61
CA ALA A 51 -8.66 5.62 3.40
C ALA A 51 -10.20 5.65 3.24
N ALA A 52 -10.73 5.20 2.10
CA ALA A 52 -12.17 5.06 1.90
C ALA A 52 -12.74 3.83 2.63
N LEU A 53 -12.01 2.70 2.63
CA LEU A 53 -12.38 1.50 3.39
C LEU A 53 -12.40 1.77 4.90
N ASP A 54 -11.54 2.67 5.39
CA ASP A 54 -11.53 3.08 6.79
C ASP A 54 -12.82 3.78 7.24
N GLN A 55 -13.54 4.39 6.29
CA GLN A 55 -14.83 5.06 6.52
C GLN A 55 -16.03 4.11 6.41
N SER A 56 -15.80 2.80 6.20
CA SER A 56 -16.88 1.81 6.22
C SER A 56 -17.48 1.63 7.61
N GLY A 57 -18.65 0.99 7.68
CA GLY A 57 -19.28 0.60 8.95
C GLY A 57 -18.63 -0.58 9.66
N LEU A 58 -17.56 -1.15 9.09
CA LEU A 58 -16.83 -2.28 9.69
C LEU A 58 -15.78 -1.78 10.67
N SER A 59 -15.54 -2.56 11.74
CA SER A 59 -14.41 -2.33 12.63
C SER A 59 -13.09 -2.54 11.88
N ALA A 60 -12.00 -1.97 12.41
CA ALA A 60 -10.67 -2.23 11.85
C ALA A 60 -10.29 -3.72 11.89
N GLU A 61 -10.72 -4.44 12.94
CA GLU A 61 -10.50 -5.87 13.10
C GLU A 61 -11.23 -6.68 12.03
N ASP A 62 -12.53 -6.40 11.78
CA ASP A 62 -13.29 -7.12 10.76
C ASP A 62 -12.70 -6.93 9.36
N ARG A 63 -12.22 -5.71 9.06
CA ARG A 63 -11.56 -5.41 7.78
C ARG A 63 -10.28 -6.23 7.62
N GLU A 64 -9.50 -6.36 8.68
CA GLU A 64 -8.26 -7.15 8.65
C GLU A 64 -8.56 -8.65 8.49
N VAL A 65 -9.56 -9.19 9.20
CA VAL A 65 -9.99 -10.59 9.06
C VAL A 65 -10.38 -10.90 7.61
N ILE A 66 -11.18 -10.03 6.98
CA ILE A 66 -11.55 -10.17 5.56
C ILE A 66 -10.31 -10.10 4.67
N CYS A 67 -9.40 -9.15 4.92
CA CYS A 67 -8.19 -8.98 4.12
C CYS A 67 -7.30 -10.23 4.16
N VAL A 68 -7.09 -10.80 5.35
CA VAL A 68 -6.28 -12.01 5.55
C VAL A 68 -6.94 -13.24 4.92
N ASP A 69 -8.25 -13.42 5.11
CA ASP A 69 -8.98 -14.54 4.50
C ASP A 69 -8.89 -14.50 2.96
N MET A 70 -9.09 -13.32 2.37
CA MET A 70 -8.93 -13.13 0.93
C MET A 70 -7.48 -13.38 0.47
N ALA A 71 -6.48 -12.94 1.25
CA ALA A 71 -5.08 -13.19 0.92
C ALA A 71 -4.76 -14.69 0.90
N VAL A 72 -5.25 -15.46 1.89
CA VAL A 72 -5.07 -16.92 1.96
C VAL A 72 -5.73 -17.61 0.77
N GLN A 73 -6.99 -17.28 0.47
CA GLN A 73 -7.72 -17.88 -0.65
C GLN A 73 -7.07 -17.61 -2.00
N ASN A 74 -6.42 -16.45 -2.17
CA ASN A 74 -5.74 -16.08 -3.40
C ASN A 74 -4.26 -16.47 -3.45
N GLY A 75 -3.72 -17.14 -2.42
CA GLY A 75 -2.29 -17.45 -2.35
C GLY A 75 -1.40 -16.19 -2.36
N CYS A 76 -1.90 -15.08 -1.80
CA CYS A 76 -1.16 -13.84 -1.70
C CYS A 76 -0.18 -13.94 -0.52
N HIS A 77 1.06 -14.32 -0.83
CA HIS A 77 2.13 -14.57 0.15
C HIS A 77 2.95 -13.33 0.52
N TYR A 78 2.56 -12.16 -0.01
CA TYR A 78 3.32 -10.92 0.11
C TYR A 78 3.65 -10.57 1.56
#